data_AF-A0A929YFS7-F1
#
_entry.id   AF-A0A929YFS7-F1
#
_cell.length_a   1.000
_cell.length_b   1.000
_cell.length_c   1.000
_cell.angle_alpha   90.00
_cell.angle_beta   90.00
_cell.angle_gamma   90.00
#
_symmetry.space_group_name_H-M   'P 1'
#
loop_
_entity.id
_entity.type
_entity.pdbx_description
1 polymer ?
#
loop_
_entity_poly.entity_id
_entity_poly.type
_entity_poly.pdbx_seq_one_letter_code
_entity_poly.pdbx_strand_id
1 'polypeptide(L)'
;LGNTTTGSAITASKVADSLASGSTTTDSATATENGKTSITVSGDNISIKGNGATSTGKTITISEAGSYQLSGSLEEGQIKINTDGEVKLILDQFSITNSKDAPIVNEKGTVQILLKENTENTVADRRSAKEDTDSGAEKSGSKTDDTKAGTDSTDFDAAIYSEGDLLLGGQGSLTVEGGYEDGIHSKTALTMESGTYEITASHHGLNGKKTLTVKDGTYGITTVE
;
A
#
# COMPACT_ATOMS: atom_id res chain seq x y z
N LEU A 1 -17.77 -43.34 -49.85
CA LEU A 1 -17.03 -42.68 -48.74
C LEU A 1 -17.66 -41.31 -48.56
N GLY A 2 -18.42 -40.93 -47.54
CA GLY A 2 -18.81 -41.51 -46.27
C GLY A 2 -19.27 -40.33 -45.39
N ASN A 3 -20.54 -40.36 -44.98
CA ASN A 3 -21.10 -39.81 -43.74
C ASN A 3 -21.28 -38.27 -43.49
N THR A 4 -22.54 -37.84 -43.63
CA THR A 4 -23.48 -37.13 -42.71
C THR A 4 -23.05 -36.20 -41.54
N THR A 5 -23.95 -35.22 -41.30
CA THR A 5 -24.55 -34.83 -39.97
C THR A 5 -24.18 -33.46 -39.33
N THR A 6 -25.14 -32.52 -39.49
CA THR A 6 -25.80 -31.56 -38.56
C THR A 6 -25.15 -30.97 -37.30
N GLY A 7 -25.47 -29.67 -37.06
CA GLY A 7 -25.88 -29.07 -35.78
C GLY A 7 -24.78 -28.91 -34.72
N SER A 8 -24.80 -27.99 -33.77
CA SER A 8 -25.88 -27.22 -33.16
C SER A 8 -25.27 -26.06 -32.37
N ALA A 9 -26.06 -25.02 -32.14
CA ALA A 9 -25.76 -23.93 -31.22
C ALA A 9 -25.59 -24.43 -29.78
N ILE A 10 -24.78 -23.73 -28.99
CA ILE A 10 -24.80 -23.80 -27.52
C ILE A 10 -24.98 -22.38 -26.97
N THR A 11 -26.20 -22.12 -26.52
CA THR A 11 -26.56 -21.07 -25.56
C THR A 11 -27.07 -21.73 -24.28
N ALA A 12 -26.92 -20.99 -23.17
CA ALA A 12 -27.36 -21.24 -21.78
C ALA A 12 -26.34 -22.03 -20.93
N SER A 13 -26.06 -21.67 -19.67
CA SER A 13 -27.00 -21.10 -18.69
C SER A 13 -26.32 -20.23 -17.63
N LYS A 14 -27.10 -19.24 -17.14
CA LYS A 14 -26.98 -18.66 -15.80
C LYS A 14 -26.85 -19.76 -14.74
N VAL A 15 -25.96 -19.54 -13.78
CA VAL A 15 -26.15 -20.00 -12.39
C VAL A 15 -25.83 -18.82 -11.48
N ALA A 16 -26.76 -18.57 -10.56
CA ALA A 16 -26.74 -17.47 -9.62
C ALA A 16 -25.93 -17.83 -8.36
N ASP A 17 -25.32 -16.79 -7.80
CA ASP A 17 -25.14 -16.48 -6.37
C ASP A 17 -24.66 -17.58 -5.42
N SER A 18 -23.45 -17.40 -4.90
CA SER A 18 -23.20 -17.58 -3.46
C SER A 18 -22.09 -16.65 -2.99
N LEU A 19 -22.42 -15.72 -2.11
CA LEU A 19 -21.49 -15.07 -1.18
C LEU A 19 -20.67 -16.12 -0.43
N ALA A 20 -19.36 -16.14 -0.66
CA ALA A 20 -18.38 -16.72 0.23
C ALA A 20 -17.33 -15.65 0.54
N SER A 21 -17.52 -15.00 1.69
CA SER A 21 -16.54 -14.18 2.38
C SER A 21 -15.31 -15.02 2.74
N GLY A 22 -14.13 -14.60 2.28
CA GLY A 22 -12.84 -15.21 2.62
C GLY A 22 -12.09 -15.79 1.42
N SER A 23 -11.66 -14.94 0.48
CA SER A 23 -10.77 -15.36 -0.61
C SER A 23 -9.31 -15.34 -0.14
N THR A 24 -8.83 -16.48 0.36
CA THR A 24 -7.39 -16.77 0.38
C THR A 24 -7.04 -17.43 -0.95
N THR A 25 -6.63 -16.66 -1.94
CA THR A 25 -6.10 -17.19 -3.20
C THR A 25 -4.59 -17.02 -3.23
N THR A 26 -3.88 -18.00 -2.68
CA THR A 26 -2.51 -18.27 -3.11
C THR A 26 -2.60 -18.99 -4.45
N ASP A 27 -2.59 -18.26 -5.56
CA ASP A 27 -2.34 -18.89 -6.85
C ASP A 27 -0.85 -19.26 -6.95
N SER A 28 -0.60 -20.51 -7.27
CA SER A 28 0.69 -21.16 -7.18
C SER A 28 1.65 -20.62 -8.25
N ALA A 29 2.86 -20.27 -7.80
CA ALA A 29 4.11 -20.06 -8.55
C ALA A 29 4.03 -20.23 -10.08
N THR A 30 3.84 -19.12 -10.78
CA THR A 30 4.26 -19.00 -12.18
C THR A 30 5.52 -18.14 -12.24
N ALA A 31 6.52 -18.61 -12.97
CA ALA A 31 7.77 -17.88 -13.18
C ALA A 31 7.48 -16.47 -13.72
N THR A 32 8.09 -15.47 -13.11
CA THR A 32 7.84 -14.06 -13.36
C THR A 32 8.44 -13.62 -14.69
N GLU A 33 7.70 -12.83 -15.48
CA GLU A 33 8.34 -12.00 -16.49
C GLU A 33 9.26 -11.00 -15.76
N ASN A 34 10.55 -11.02 -16.10
CA ASN A 34 11.56 -10.05 -15.66
C ASN A 34 11.93 -10.04 -14.17
N GLY A 35 11.70 -11.12 -13.40
CA GLY A 35 12.22 -11.24 -12.02
C GLY A 35 11.51 -10.40 -10.96
N LYS A 36 10.30 -9.92 -11.25
CA LYS A 36 9.44 -9.13 -10.36
C LYS A 36 8.15 -9.88 -10.01
N THR A 37 7.68 -9.77 -8.77
CA THR A 37 6.36 -10.27 -8.38
C THR A 37 5.28 -9.26 -8.80
N SER A 38 4.28 -9.70 -9.56
CA SER A 38 3.17 -8.83 -10.00
C SER A 38 1.99 -8.95 -9.06
N ILE A 39 1.46 -7.82 -8.59
CA ILE A 39 0.32 -7.73 -7.69
C ILE A 39 -0.74 -6.84 -8.37
N THR A 40 -1.83 -7.45 -8.80
CA THR A 40 -2.91 -6.76 -9.52
C THR A 40 -4.19 -6.80 -8.71
N VAL A 41 -4.80 -5.63 -8.51
CA VAL A 41 -6.07 -5.50 -7.78
C VAL A 41 -7.18 -5.11 -8.74
N SER A 42 -8.25 -5.90 -8.77
CA SER A 42 -9.41 -5.67 -9.64
C SER A 42 -10.70 -5.86 -8.84
N GLY A 43 -11.29 -4.75 -8.40
CA GLY A 43 -12.34 -4.75 -7.39
C GLY A 43 -11.80 -5.29 -6.06
N ASP A 44 -12.50 -6.22 -5.43
CA ASP A 44 -12.03 -6.85 -4.19
C ASP A 44 -11.03 -8.01 -4.41
N ASN A 45 -10.67 -8.32 -5.67
CA ASN A 45 -9.77 -9.43 -5.97
C ASN A 45 -8.31 -8.96 -6.05
N ILE A 46 -7.45 -9.61 -5.28
CA ILE A 46 -5.98 -9.43 -5.32
C ILE A 46 -5.38 -10.66 -6.01
N SER A 47 -4.67 -10.46 -7.11
CA SER A 47 -3.93 -11.51 -7.82
C SER A 47 -2.43 -11.29 -7.64
N ILE A 48 -1.73 -12.29 -7.11
CA ILE A 48 -0.28 -12.28 -6.90
C ILE A 48 0.36 -13.32 -7.83
N LYS A 49 1.29 -12.88 -8.67
CA LYS A 49 2.07 -13.73 -9.58
C LYS A 49 3.56 -13.55 -9.32
N GLY A 50 4.14 -14.49 -8.60
CA GLY A 50 5.54 -14.48 -8.17
C GLY A 50 5.68 -14.96 -6.73
N ASN A 51 6.86 -14.73 -6.15
CA ASN A 51 7.19 -15.14 -4.78
C ASN A 51 7.27 -13.93 -3.84
N GLY A 52 7.42 -14.19 -2.54
CA GLY A 52 7.73 -13.16 -1.54
C GLY A 52 6.55 -12.32 -1.06
N ALA A 53 5.37 -12.42 -1.69
CA ALA A 53 4.14 -11.74 -1.27
C ALA A 53 2.98 -12.72 -1.06
N THR A 54 2.14 -12.43 -0.07
CA THR A 54 0.87 -13.12 0.19
C THR A 54 -0.23 -12.09 0.47
N SER A 55 -1.50 -12.50 0.39
CA SER A 55 -2.63 -11.66 0.80
C SER A 55 -3.57 -12.41 1.73
N THR A 56 -3.95 -11.78 2.84
CA THR A 56 -5.00 -12.25 3.75
C THR A 56 -6.03 -11.14 3.87
N GLY A 57 -7.24 -11.37 3.34
CA GLY A 57 -8.23 -10.30 3.20
C GLY A 57 -7.69 -9.19 2.30
N LYS A 58 -7.72 -7.94 2.78
CA LYS A 58 -7.22 -6.76 2.06
C LYS A 58 -5.80 -6.34 2.48
N THR A 59 -5.11 -7.19 3.24
CA THR A 59 -3.71 -6.96 3.64
C THR A 59 -2.79 -7.79 2.74
N ILE A 60 -1.95 -7.10 1.98
CA ILE A 60 -0.85 -7.69 1.20
C ILE A 60 0.40 -7.67 2.10
N THR A 61 0.99 -8.83 2.36
CA THR A 61 2.22 -8.94 3.14
C THR A 61 3.38 -9.31 2.23
N ILE A 62 4.46 -8.51 2.26
CA ILE A 62 5.72 -8.76 1.57
C ILE A 62 6.75 -9.21 2.60
N SER A 63 7.25 -10.45 2.46
CA SER A 63 8.12 -11.12 3.43
C SER A 63 9.52 -11.40 2.89
N GLU A 64 9.78 -11.16 1.61
CA GLU A 64 11.08 -11.38 0.98
C GLU A 64 11.58 -10.12 0.27
N ALA A 65 12.89 -9.92 0.28
CA ALA A 65 13.54 -8.89 -0.53
C ALA A 65 13.23 -9.11 -2.02
N GLY A 66 13.07 -8.04 -2.78
CA GLY A 66 12.74 -8.16 -4.20
C GLY A 66 11.98 -6.97 -4.77
N SER A 67 11.55 -7.13 -6.02
CA SER A 67 10.76 -6.12 -6.73
C SER A 67 9.33 -6.58 -6.90
N TYR A 68 8.39 -5.70 -6.55
CA TYR A 68 6.96 -5.94 -6.56
C TYR A 68 6.29 -4.86 -7.37
N GLN A 69 5.63 -5.21 -8.47
CA GLN A 69 4.89 -4.26 -9.29
C GLN A 69 3.41 -4.31 -8.93
N LEU A 70 2.84 -3.17 -8.57
CA LEU A 70 1.47 -3.03 -8.11
C LEU A 70 0.65 -2.22 -9.11
N SER A 71 -0.56 -2.67 -9.38
CA SER A 71 -1.50 -2.01 -10.31
C SER A 71 -2.94 -2.24 -9.88
N GLY A 72 -3.84 -1.28 -10.15
CA GLY A 72 -5.25 -1.35 -9.79
C GLY A 72 -5.61 -0.57 -8.52
N SER A 73 -6.80 -0.82 -7.95
CA SER A 73 -7.30 -0.06 -6.79
C SER A 73 -7.65 -0.98 -5.62
N LEU A 74 -7.02 -0.75 -4.46
CA LEU A 74 -7.25 -1.48 -3.22
C LEU A 74 -7.87 -0.56 -2.16
N GLU A 75 -9.20 -0.60 -2.04
CA GLU A 75 -9.93 0.15 -1.02
C GLU A 75 -9.97 -0.62 0.31
N GLU A 76 -9.76 0.10 1.41
CA GLU A 76 -9.71 -0.46 2.77
C GLU A 76 -8.67 -1.57 2.92
N GLY A 77 -7.49 -1.36 2.34
CA GLY A 77 -6.40 -2.33 2.36
C GLY A 77 -5.08 -1.77 2.87
N GLN A 78 -4.12 -2.68 3.05
CA GLN A 78 -2.80 -2.35 3.56
C GLN A 78 -1.73 -3.15 2.80
N ILE A 79 -0.60 -2.51 2.53
CA ILE A 79 0.64 -3.17 2.14
C ILE A 79 1.56 -3.16 3.36
N LYS A 80 1.88 -4.35 3.85
CA LYS A 80 2.75 -4.59 4.99
C LYS A 80 4.05 -5.22 4.52
N ILE A 81 5.17 -4.56 4.75
CA ILE A 81 6.51 -5.03 4.37
C ILE A 81 7.22 -5.45 5.65
N ASN A 82 7.55 -6.74 5.74
CA ASN A 82 8.14 -7.36 6.92
C ASN A 82 9.33 -8.25 6.53
N THR A 83 10.37 -7.63 5.99
CA THR A 83 11.60 -8.32 5.57
C THR A 83 12.81 -7.43 5.82
N ASP A 84 13.91 -8.00 6.29
CA ASP A 84 15.12 -7.23 6.60
C ASP A 84 15.88 -6.77 5.34
N GLY A 85 15.58 -7.38 4.18
CA GLY A 85 16.20 -7.03 2.91
C GLY A 85 15.51 -5.88 2.17
N GLU A 86 16.11 -5.46 1.07
CA GLU A 86 15.60 -4.34 0.26
C GLU A 86 14.35 -4.74 -0.54
N VAL A 87 13.30 -3.92 -0.45
CA VAL A 87 12.06 -4.08 -1.22
C VAL A 87 11.86 -2.90 -2.15
N LYS A 88 11.56 -3.19 -3.42
CA LYS A 88 11.18 -2.18 -4.42
C LYS A 88 9.69 -2.34 -4.73
N LEU A 89 8.89 -1.37 -4.31
CA LEU A 89 7.50 -1.25 -4.74
C LEU A 89 7.45 -0.40 -6.01
N ILE A 90 7.07 -0.98 -7.13
CA ILE A 90 6.88 -0.28 -8.40
C ILE A 90 5.39 0.00 -8.54
N LEU A 91 4.98 1.25 -8.37
CA LEU A 91 3.59 1.66 -8.52
C LEU A 91 3.30 1.96 -9.99
N ASP A 92 2.36 1.22 -10.56
CA ASP A 92 1.96 1.25 -11.97
C ASP A 92 0.44 1.44 -12.05
N GLN A 93 0.02 2.69 -11.94
CA GLN A 93 -1.39 3.08 -11.88
C GLN A 93 -2.09 2.39 -10.70
N PHE A 94 -1.47 2.48 -9.52
CA PHE A 94 -1.93 1.84 -8.29
C PHE A 94 -2.51 2.86 -7.31
N SER A 95 -3.68 2.55 -6.76
CA SER A 95 -4.33 3.33 -5.70
C SER A 95 -4.61 2.44 -4.50
N ILE A 96 -4.35 2.94 -3.30
CA ILE A 96 -4.68 2.26 -2.04
C ILE A 96 -5.24 3.24 -1.02
N THR A 97 -6.27 2.80 -0.29
CA THR A 97 -6.88 3.59 0.77
C THR A 97 -7.10 2.75 2.02
N ASN A 98 -7.04 3.37 3.20
CA ASN A 98 -7.32 2.68 4.45
C ASN A 98 -7.89 3.64 5.50
N SER A 99 -9.07 3.35 6.04
CA SER A 99 -9.72 4.19 7.08
C SER A 99 -9.38 3.78 8.52
N LYS A 100 -8.62 2.69 8.70
CA LYS A 100 -8.38 2.07 10.00
C LYS A 100 -6.91 2.05 10.39
N ASP A 101 -6.01 2.09 9.42
CA ASP A 101 -4.56 2.01 9.62
C ASP A 101 -3.82 2.69 8.45
N ALA A 102 -2.50 2.82 8.54
CA ALA A 102 -1.66 3.28 7.45
C ALA A 102 -1.78 2.34 6.23
N PRO A 103 -2.02 2.89 5.02
CA PRO A 103 -2.07 2.09 3.80
C PRO A 103 -0.76 1.36 3.46
N ILE A 104 0.41 1.99 3.67
CA ILE A 104 1.71 1.36 3.41
C ILE A 104 2.57 1.42 4.68
N VAL A 105 2.98 0.25 5.14
CA VAL A 105 3.78 0.08 6.36
C VAL A 105 5.01 -0.74 6.03
N ASN A 106 6.19 -0.17 6.29
CA ASN A 106 7.45 -0.89 6.34
C ASN A 106 7.89 -1.11 7.78
N GLU A 107 7.84 -2.36 8.26
CA GLU A 107 8.18 -2.70 9.64
C GLU A 107 9.69 -2.87 9.87
N LYS A 108 10.47 -3.14 8.81
CA LYS A 108 11.92 -3.35 8.89
C LYS A 108 12.55 -3.38 7.51
N GLY A 109 13.87 -3.20 7.45
CA GLY A 109 14.60 -3.16 6.17
C GLY A 109 14.40 -1.84 5.42
N THR A 110 14.88 -1.80 4.18
CA THR A 110 14.87 -0.59 3.33
C THR A 110 13.83 -0.74 2.21
N VAL A 111 13.07 0.32 1.96
CA VAL A 111 12.04 0.34 0.91
C VAL A 111 12.30 1.45 -0.10
N GLN A 112 12.18 1.10 -1.37
CA GLN A 112 12.11 2.05 -2.48
C GLN A 112 10.71 1.99 -3.09
N ILE A 113 10.04 3.13 -3.19
CA ILE A 113 8.79 3.29 -3.94
C ILE A 113 9.12 3.98 -5.26
N LEU A 114 8.96 3.25 -6.36
CA LEU A 114 9.29 3.69 -7.71
C LEU A 114 8.02 3.93 -8.51
N LEU A 115 7.82 5.19 -8.92
CA LEU A 115 6.68 5.63 -9.71
C LEU A 115 6.95 5.37 -11.18
N LYS A 116 6.22 4.42 -11.77
CA LYS A 116 6.37 4.11 -13.19
C LYS A 116 5.98 5.31 -14.03
N GLU A 117 6.78 5.60 -15.06
CA GLU A 117 6.54 6.70 -15.98
C GLU A 117 5.12 6.66 -16.58
N ASN A 118 4.51 7.83 -16.77
CA ASN A 118 3.17 7.99 -17.34
C ASN A 118 2.07 7.28 -16.54
N THR A 119 2.24 7.17 -15.22
CA THR A 119 1.21 6.63 -14.31
C THR A 119 0.91 7.59 -13.17
N GLU A 120 -0.32 7.54 -12.68
CA GLU A 120 -0.78 8.28 -11.50
C GLU A 120 -1.12 7.29 -10.39
N ASN A 121 -0.51 7.49 -9.23
CA ASN A 121 -0.63 6.58 -8.10
C ASN A 121 -1.19 7.34 -6.89
N THR A 122 -1.90 6.64 -6.01
CA THR A 122 -2.52 7.25 -4.82
C THR A 122 -2.32 6.39 -3.59
N VAL A 123 -1.93 7.02 -2.49
CA VAL A 123 -1.89 6.41 -1.16
C VAL A 123 -2.66 7.31 -0.19
N ALA A 124 -3.82 6.85 0.27
CA ALA A 124 -4.71 7.68 1.08
C ALA A 124 -5.04 7.02 2.44
N ASP A 125 -4.49 7.59 3.50
CA ASP A 125 -4.91 7.33 4.85
C ASP A 125 -6.17 8.14 5.16
N ARG A 126 -7.27 7.43 5.39
CA ARG A 126 -8.60 7.99 5.65
C ARG A 126 -8.97 7.97 7.12
N ARG A 127 -8.03 7.66 8.00
CA ARG A 127 -8.22 7.90 9.44
C ARG A 127 -8.40 9.40 9.65
N SER A 128 -9.23 9.76 10.63
CA SER A 128 -9.36 11.15 11.07
C SER A 128 -8.05 11.64 11.68
N ALA A 129 -7.80 12.95 11.60
CA ALA A 129 -6.64 13.57 12.23
C ALA A 129 -6.49 13.10 13.69
N LYS A 130 -5.27 12.76 14.08
CA LYS A 130 -4.97 12.33 15.43
C LYS A 130 -5.17 13.54 16.35
N GLU A 131 -6.10 13.40 17.26
CA GLU A 131 -6.34 14.42 18.28
C GLU A 131 -5.09 14.56 19.15
N ASP A 132 -4.55 15.78 19.23
CA ASP A 132 -3.47 16.12 20.15
C ASP A 132 -3.95 15.94 21.59
N THR A 133 -3.59 14.81 22.18
CA THR A 133 -3.76 14.58 23.62
C THR A 133 -2.52 15.01 24.40
N ASP A 134 -1.71 15.92 23.85
CA ASP A 134 -0.57 16.53 24.54
C ASP A 134 -1.03 17.40 25.71
N SER A 135 -1.34 16.75 26.82
CA SER A 135 -0.88 17.23 28.11
C SER A 135 0.28 16.32 28.46
N GLY A 136 1.49 16.87 28.52
CA GLY A 136 2.74 16.21 28.91
C GLY A 136 2.74 15.54 30.29
N ALA A 137 1.85 14.57 30.49
CA ALA A 137 1.89 13.61 31.55
C ALA A 137 2.78 12.46 31.07
N GLU A 138 3.98 12.41 31.64
CA GLU A 138 4.68 11.19 32.03
C GLU A 138 3.78 9.97 31.87
N LYS A 139 4.19 9.02 31.02
CA LYS A 139 3.51 7.75 30.72
C LYS A 139 3.29 6.95 32.01
N SER A 140 2.34 7.34 32.83
CA SER A 140 1.90 6.65 34.03
C SER A 140 0.62 5.95 33.68
N GLY A 141 0.73 4.62 33.54
CA GLY A 141 -0.32 3.76 33.04
C GLY A 141 -1.68 4.04 33.65
N SER A 142 -2.62 4.47 32.80
CA SER A 142 -4.04 4.31 33.07
C SER A 142 -4.72 3.96 31.76
N LYS A 143 -4.80 2.65 31.51
CA LYS A 143 -5.79 2.06 30.61
C LYS A 143 -7.16 2.36 31.25
N THR A 144 -7.97 3.20 30.62
CA THR A 144 -9.41 3.26 30.92
C THR A 144 -10.19 2.91 29.66
N ASP A 145 -10.76 1.72 29.73
CA ASP A 145 -11.93 1.14 29.04
C ASP A 145 -12.54 1.86 27.83
N ASP A 146 -12.49 1.12 26.71
CA ASP A 146 -13.65 0.64 25.95
C ASP A 146 -14.61 1.66 25.33
N THR A 147 -14.35 2.02 24.06
CA THR A 147 -15.20 1.65 22.89
C THR A 147 -14.51 2.10 21.58
N LYS A 148 -13.47 1.40 21.14
CA LYS A 148 -13.11 1.38 19.70
C LYS A 148 -12.55 0.01 19.36
N ALA A 149 -13.42 -0.84 18.84
CA ALA A 149 -13.06 -2.15 18.32
C ALA A 149 -12.01 -1.98 17.20
N GLY A 150 -10.83 -2.53 17.43
CA GLY A 150 -9.68 -2.48 16.52
C GLY A 150 -8.38 -2.67 17.29
N THR A 151 -8.16 -3.89 17.75
CA THR A 151 -6.88 -4.38 18.29
C THR A 151 -5.74 -4.15 17.30
N ASP A 152 -4.60 -3.67 17.81
CA ASP A 152 -3.31 -3.45 17.14
C ASP A 152 -3.19 -2.28 16.15
N SER A 153 -3.73 -1.11 16.51
CA SER A 153 -3.17 0.15 15.98
C SER A 153 -1.76 0.32 16.55
N THR A 154 -0.76 -0.29 15.92
CA THR A 154 0.59 0.25 15.93
C THR A 154 0.49 1.71 15.52
N ASP A 155 1.10 2.63 16.28
CA ASP A 155 1.08 4.08 16.00
C ASP A 155 1.86 4.40 14.70
N PHE A 156 1.42 3.87 13.57
CA PHE A 156 1.88 4.27 12.25
C PHE A 156 1.24 5.62 11.96
N ASP A 157 2.02 6.65 12.20
CA ASP A 157 1.65 8.07 12.17
C ASP A 157 1.78 8.67 10.76
N ALA A 158 1.69 7.86 9.69
CA ALA A 158 1.74 8.36 8.32
C ALA A 158 0.98 7.48 7.32
N ALA A 159 0.55 8.05 6.18
CA ALA A 159 -0.02 7.28 5.09
C ALA A 159 1.00 6.30 4.46
N ILE A 160 2.26 6.73 4.38
CA ILE A 160 3.41 5.89 4.06
C ILE A 160 4.36 5.93 5.25
N TYR A 161 4.40 4.85 6.03
CA TYR A 161 5.21 4.74 7.23
C TYR A 161 6.35 3.73 7.04
N SER A 162 7.54 4.05 7.57
CA SER A 162 8.70 3.16 7.52
C SER A 162 9.55 3.22 8.78
N GLU A 163 9.78 2.06 9.41
CA GLU A 163 10.78 1.89 10.47
C GLU A 163 12.22 2.03 9.95
N GLY A 164 12.46 1.66 8.69
CA GLY A 164 13.76 1.77 8.03
C GLY A 164 13.84 2.86 6.97
N ASP A 165 14.92 2.84 6.18
CA ASP A 165 15.16 3.87 5.17
C ASP A 165 14.09 3.79 4.08
N LEU A 166 13.58 4.94 3.70
CA LEU A 166 12.54 5.09 2.69
C LEU A 166 13.03 6.00 1.58
N LEU A 167 12.96 5.50 0.35
CA LEU A 167 13.24 6.28 -0.85
C LEU A 167 12.00 6.29 -1.74
N LEU A 168 11.65 7.46 -2.25
CA LEU A 168 10.64 7.63 -3.28
C LEU A 168 11.31 8.22 -4.52
N GLY A 169 11.03 7.64 -5.68
CA GLY A 169 11.60 8.10 -6.95
C GLY A 169 10.82 7.61 -8.17
N GLY A 170 11.34 7.85 -9.36
CA GLY A 170 10.72 7.46 -10.63
C GLY A 170 10.32 8.64 -11.50
N GLN A 171 9.46 8.40 -12.50
CA GLN A 171 9.02 9.43 -13.44
C GLN A 171 7.50 9.59 -13.49
N GLY A 172 6.76 8.76 -12.74
CA GLY A 172 5.31 8.91 -12.57
C GLY A 172 4.92 9.96 -11.52
N SER A 173 3.63 10.00 -11.20
CA SER A 173 3.09 10.83 -10.13
C SER A 173 2.56 10.00 -8.96
N LEU A 174 2.57 10.61 -7.77
CA LEU A 174 2.04 10.07 -6.53
C LEU A 174 1.26 11.14 -5.78
N THR A 175 0.00 10.87 -5.52
CA THR A 175 -0.81 11.62 -4.55
C THR A 175 -0.77 10.90 -3.20
N VAL A 176 -0.45 11.63 -2.13
CA VAL A 176 -0.47 11.11 -0.75
C VAL A 176 -1.44 11.94 0.08
N GLU A 177 -2.37 11.26 0.74
CA GLU A 177 -3.30 11.87 1.70
C GLU A 177 -3.02 11.29 3.09
N GLY A 178 -2.29 12.03 3.92
CA GLY A 178 -2.02 11.73 5.32
C GLY A 178 -3.13 12.26 6.23
N GLY A 179 -4.29 11.59 6.24
CA GLY A 179 -5.43 12.05 7.04
C GLY A 179 -5.21 11.96 8.56
N TYR A 180 -4.40 10.99 9.02
CA TYR A 180 -4.16 10.76 10.45
C TYR A 180 -3.16 11.76 11.04
N GLU A 181 -1.94 11.82 10.51
CA GLU A 181 -0.82 12.62 11.01
C GLU A 181 0.02 13.06 9.80
N ASP A 182 1.11 12.34 9.52
CA ASP A 182 2.03 12.72 8.46
C ASP A 182 1.61 12.14 7.10
N GLY A 183 2.05 12.77 6.02
CA GLY A 183 1.95 12.19 4.68
C GLY A 183 2.89 10.99 4.52
N ILE A 184 4.19 11.26 4.65
CA ILE A 184 5.26 10.28 4.48
C ILE A 184 6.24 10.37 5.65
N HIS A 185 6.46 9.27 6.36
CA HIS A 185 7.36 9.21 7.51
C HIS A 185 8.32 8.02 7.44
N SER A 186 9.62 8.30 7.59
CA SER A 186 10.63 7.31 7.94
C SER A 186 11.22 7.60 9.32
N LYS A 187 11.32 6.58 10.17
CA LYS A 187 12.04 6.63 11.46
C LYS A 187 13.56 6.75 11.30
N THR A 188 14.06 6.71 10.07
CA THR A 188 15.47 6.83 9.71
C THR A 188 15.66 7.87 8.61
N ALA A 189 16.13 7.49 7.41
CA ALA A 189 16.29 8.39 6.29
C ALA A 189 15.07 8.37 5.37
N LEU A 190 14.55 9.56 5.04
CA LEU A 190 13.60 9.77 3.95
C LEU A 190 14.34 10.47 2.79
N THR A 191 14.37 9.82 1.63
CA THR A 191 14.93 10.40 0.39
C THR A 191 13.82 10.55 -0.66
N MET A 192 13.57 11.78 -1.08
CA MET A 192 12.71 12.11 -2.20
C MET A 192 13.59 12.39 -3.42
N GLU A 193 13.46 11.58 -4.46
CA GLU A 193 14.11 11.74 -5.76
C GLU A 193 13.09 12.20 -6.81
N SER A 194 13.39 11.96 -8.09
CA SER A 194 12.56 12.39 -9.23
C SER A 194 11.14 11.84 -9.15
N GLY A 195 10.19 12.60 -9.67
CA GLY A 195 8.78 12.27 -9.66
C GLY A 195 7.92 13.53 -9.53
N THR A 196 6.60 13.34 -9.59
CA THR A 196 5.64 14.40 -9.26
C THR A 196 4.86 13.98 -8.02
N TYR A 197 4.94 14.75 -6.95
CA TYR A 197 4.35 14.41 -5.66
C TYR A 197 3.34 15.48 -5.26
N GLU A 198 2.09 15.08 -5.02
CA GLU A 198 1.06 15.92 -4.42
C GLU A 198 0.74 15.35 -3.04
N ILE A 199 1.11 16.06 -1.98
CA ILE A 199 1.06 15.57 -0.61
C ILE A 199 0.17 16.48 0.21
N THR A 200 -0.86 15.90 0.80
CA THR A 200 -1.68 16.52 1.84
C THR A 200 -1.48 15.76 3.13
N ALA A 201 -1.38 16.48 4.26
CA ALA A 201 -1.23 15.85 5.58
C ALA A 201 -1.92 16.69 6.65
N SER A 202 -2.41 16.07 7.72
CA SER A 202 -2.91 16.80 8.90
C SER A 202 -1.77 17.41 9.72
N HIS A 203 -0.57 16.83 9.67
CA HIS A 203 0.58 17.34 10.39
C HIS A 203 1.76 17.58 9.43
N HIS A 204 2.79 16.71 9.39
CA HIS A 204 3.91 16.94 8.48
C HIS A 204 3.67 16.30 7.10
N GLY A 205 3.93 17.03 6.02
CA GLY A 205 3.93 16.42 4.68
C GLY A 205 5.03 15.35 4.53
N LEU A 206 6.26 15.67 4.93
CA LEU A 206 7.44 14.81 4.85
C LEU A 206 8.19 14.78 6.18
N ASN A 207 8.40 13.60 6.74
CA ASN A 207 9.10 13.40 8.01
C ASN A 207 10.21 12.35 7.86
N GLY A 208 11.46 12.80 7.80
CA GLY A 208 12.63 11.92 7.89
C GLY A 208 13.29 12.10 9.25
N LYS A 209 13.05 11.17 10.19
CA LYS A 209 13.41 11.36 11.61
C LYS A 209 14.90 11.62 11.82
N LYS A 210 15.78 10.96 11.05
CA LYS A 210 17.23 11.20 11.08
C LYS A 210 17.64 12.18 10.00
N THR A 211 17.17 11.97 8.78
CA THR A 211 17.49 12.81 7.62
C THR A 211 16.33 12.87 6.66
N LEU A 212 16.05 14.07 6.15
CA LEU A 212 15.22 14.28 4.98
C LEU A 212 16.12 14.82 3.85
N THR A 213 16.20 14.08 2.75
CA THR A 213 16.89 14.51 1.52
C THR A 213 15.86 14.70 0.42
N VAL A 214 15.79 15.90 -0.15
CA VAL A 214 14.93 16.19 -1.30
C VAL A 214 15.83 16.58 -2.46
N LYS A 215 15.77 15.83 -3.56
CA LYS A 215 16.58 16.03 -4.76
C LYS A 215 15.73 16.64 -5.89
N ASP A 216 15.97 16.21 -7.12
CA ASP A 216 15.18 16.58 -8.29
C ASP A 216 13.75 16.06 -8.15
N GLY A 217 12.73 16.80 -8.58
CA GLY A 217 11.32 16.40 -8.50
C GLY A 217 10.38 17.61 -8.52
N THR A 218 9.08 17.36 -8.67
CA THR A 218 8.03 18.38 -8.50
C THR A 218 7.20 18.04 -7.27
N TYR A 219 6.99 19.02 -6.39
CA TYR A 219 6.34 18.81 -5.09
C TYR A 219 5.26 19.87 -4.87
N GLY A 220 4.01 19.45 -4.75
CA GLY A 220 2.93 20.20 -4.12
C GLY A 220 2.72 19.62 -2.72
N ILE A 221 2.92 20.43 -1.67
CA ILE A 221 2.76 19.98 -0.28
C ILE A 221 1.85 20.96 0.44
N THR A 222 0.75 20.45 1.00
CA THR A 222 -0.19 21.21 1.82
C THR A 222 -0.39 20.49 3.15
N THR A 223 -0.30 21.23 4.25
CA THR A 223 -0.60 20.69 5.59
C THR A 223 -1.77 21.45 6.18
N VAL A 224 -2.60 20.76 6.97
CA VAL A 224 -3.77 21.33 7.65
C VAL A 224 -3.71 21.02 9.14
N GLU A 225 -3.07 21.92 9.89
CA GLU A 225 -3.07 21.92 11.35
C GLU A 225 -4.36 22.57 11.89
#